data_AF-A0A3B9PVC6-F1
#
_entry.id   AF-A0A3B9PVC6-F1
#
_cell.length_a   1.000
_cell.length_b   1.000
_cell.length_c   1.000
_cell.angle_alpha   90.00
_cell.angle_beta   90.00
_cell.angle_gamma   90.00
#
_symmetry.space_group_name_H-M   'P 1'
#
loop_
_entity.id
_entity.type
_entity.pdbx_description
1 polymer ?
#
loop_
_entity_poly.entity_id
_entity_poly.type
_entity_poly.pdbx_seq_one_letter_code
_entity_poly.pdbx_strand_id
1 'polypeptide(L)'
;MSRYNQGTLIVSSSPHILDNINTTRIMLDVIIALVPAFIMSGVVFGPRAILLTITCVASCVVFEWAFEKVTKKENTITDLSAVVTGILLGFNLPSSLPYWMAVIGSFVAIVVVKQLFGGIGQNFANPAITARIVLMLSFATPMTTWPLPKQILEASDAVTGPTPLGIMNMGGNISELPSKIDMFLGFTG
;
A
#
# COMPACT_ATOMS: atom_id res chain seq x y z
N MET A 1 56.97 28.07 -34.13
CA MET A 1 55.66 28.47 -33.55
C MET A 1 54.56 27.48 -33.96
N SER A 2 54.80 26.16 -34.00
CA SER A 2 54.57 25.13 -32.96
C SER A 2 53.30 25.26 -32.10
N ARG A 3 52.42 24.26 -32.27
CA ARG A 3 51.47 23.66 -31.31
C ARG A 3 50.01 24.12 -31.29
N TYR A 4 49.20 23.61 -32.22
CA TYR A 4 47.87 23.08 -31.86
C TYR A 4 47.61 21.78 -32.63
N ASN A 5 47.77 20.67 -31.90
CA ASN A 5 47.41 19.32 -32.32
C ASN A 5 45.88 19.23 -32.29
N GLN A 6 45.24 18.91 -33.42
CA GLN A 6 43.79 18.69 -33.48
C GLN A 6 43.45 17.30 -32.91
N GLY A 7 43.75 17.11 -31.62
CA GLY A 7 43.40 15.93 -30.86
C GLY A 7 41.96 16.05 -30.36
N THR A 8 41.09 15.20 -30.90
CA THR A 8 39.81 14.72 -30.32
C THR A 8 39.25 15.55 -29.16
N LEU A 9 38.29 16.44 -29.47
CA LEU A 9 37.47 17.11 -28.48
C LEU A 9 36.55 16.07 -27.81
N ILE A 10 36.79 15.78 -26.54
CA ILE A 10 35.90 14.92 -25.75
C ILE A 10 34.65 15.73 -25.41
N VAL A 11 33.56 15.45 -26.11
CA VAL A 11 32.22 15.94 -25.74
C VAL A 11 31.80 15.15 -24.49
N SER A 12 32.24 15.57 -23.32
CA SER A 12 31.71 15.04 -22.06
C SER A 12 30.42 15.78 -21.73
N SER A 13 29.36 15.04 -21.42
CA SER A 13 28.13 15.60 -20.87
C SER A 13 28.44 16.47 -19.66
N SER A 14 27.66 17.54 -19.44
CA SER A 14 27.78 18.37 -18.24
C SER A 14 27.83 17.49 -16.99
N PRO A 15 28.72 17.76 -16.01
CA PRO A 15 28.85 16.94 -14.82
C PRO A 15 27.51 16.92 -14.09
N HIS A 16 26.79 15.82 -14.22
CA HIS A 16 25.57 15.57 -13.47
C HIS A 16 26.02 15.23 -12.04
N ILE A 17 25.65 16.08 -11.08
CA ILE A 17 25.96 15.84 -9.67
C ILE A 17 25.26 14.53 -9.29
N LEU A 18 26.06 13.47 -9.10
CA LEU A 18 25.56 12.15 -8.72
C LEU A 18 25.15 12.21 -7.25
N ASP A 19 23.86 12.40 -7.03
CA ASP A 19 23.26 12.28 -5.71
C ASP A 19 23.19 10.79 -5.32
N ASN A 20 23.48 10.43 -4.06
CA ASN A 20 23.49 9.03 -3.59
C ASN A 20 22.06 8.51 -3.26
N ILE A 21 21.09 8.95 -4.05
CA ILE A 21 19.68 8.62 -3.85
C ILE A 21 19.43 7.29 -4.55
N ASN A 22 19.16 6.25 -3.74
CA ASN A 22 18.81 4.92 -4.23
C ASN A 22 17.32 4.67 -4.02
N THR A 23 16.69 3.92 -4.91
CA THR A 23 15.27 3.54 -4.81
C THR A 23 14.96 2.85 -3.49
N THR A 24 15.85 1.97 -3.01
CA THR A 24 15.71 1.31 -1.71
C THR A 24 15.65 2.31 -0.56
N ARG A 25 16.42 3.41 -0.61
CA ARG A 25 16.39 4.45 0.44
C ARG A 25 15.07 5.19 0.44
N ILE A 26 14.59 5.58 -0.75
CA ILE A 26 13.29 6.24 -0.90
C ILE A 26 12.16 5.34 -0.37
N MET A 27 12.17 4.05 -0.73
CA MET A 27 11.16 3.11 -0.25
C MET A 27 11.24 2.89 1.27
N LEU A 28 12.45 2.91 1.83
CA LEU A 28 12.65 2.83 3.28
C LEU A 28 12.10 4.06 3.99
N ASP A 29 12.31 5.27 3.46
CA ASP A 29 11.74 6.51 4.01
C ASP A 29 10.21 6.47 3.99
N VAL A 30 9.61 5.92 2.93
CA VAL A 30 8.16 5.70 2.85
C VAL A 30 7.71 4.70 3.93
N ILE A 31 8.43 3.60 4.13
CA ILE A 31 8.10 2.63 5.20
C ILE A 31 8.14 3.31 6.56
N ILE A 32 9.19 4.09 6.86
CA ILE A 32 9.32 4.83 8.13
C ILE A 32 8.14 5.80 8.30
N ALA A 33 7.76 6.52 7.25
CA ALA A 33 6.62 7.43 7.29
C ALA A 33 5.27 6.70 7.53
N LEU A 34 5.15 5.43 7.12
CA LEU A 34 3.96 4.61 7.33
C LEU A 34 3.91 3.92 8.71
N VAL A 35 5.02 3.82 9.44
CA VAL A 35 5.07 3.23 10.79
C VAL A 35 4.05 3.84 11.77
N PRO A 36 3.94 5.19 11.94
CA PRO A 36 2.95 5.75 12.87
C PRO A 36 1.51 5.41 12.45
N ALA A 37 1.23 5.36 11.15
CA ALA A 37 -0.07 4.94 10.63
C ALA A 37 -0.35 3.46 10.91
N PHE A 38 0.68 2.60 10.80
CA PHE A 38 0.58 1.18 11.13
C PHE A 38 0.25 0.96 12.61
N ILE A 39 0.92 1.70 13.50
CA ILE A 39 0.66 1.64 14.95
C ILE A 39 -0.77 2.09 15.24
N MET A 40 -1.20 3.22 14.67
CA MET A 40 -2.57 3.72 14.85
C MET A 40 -3.62 2.75 14.30
N SER A 41 -3.35 2.08 13.17
CA SER A 41 -4.25 1.05 12.63
C SER A 41 -4.50 -0.07 13.64
N GLY A 42 -3.45 -0.54 14.31
CA GLY A 42 -3.56 -1.54 15.38
C GLY A 42 -4.33 -1.07 16.61
N VAL A 43 -4.16 0.19 17.01
CA VAL A 43 -4.87 0.78 18.16
C VAL A 43 -6.36 1.00 17.88
N VAL A 44 -6.70 1.45 16.67
CA VAL A 44 -8.08 1.80 16.30
C VAL A 44 -8.90 0.57 15.90
N PHE A 45 -8.34 -0.31 15.07
CA PHE A 45 -9.02 -1.47 14.49
C PHE A 45 -8.65 -2.80 15.14
N GLY A 46 -7.76 -2.79 16.13
CA GLY A 46 -7.35 -3.98 16.87
C GLY A 46 -6.33 -4.87 16.15
N PRO A 47 -5.98 -6.03 16.75
CA PRO A 47 -4.90 -6.90 16.28
C PRO A 47 -5.19 -7.54 14.91
N ARG A 48 -6.46 -7.66 14.50
CA ARG A 48 -6.82 -8.24 13.20
C ARG A 48 -6.33 -7.39 12.02
N ALA A 49 -6.33 -6.07 12.15
CA ALA A 49 -5.83 -5.15 11.11
C ALA A 49 -4.32 -5.30 10.89
N ILE A 50 -3.57 -5.48 11.99
CA ILE A 50 -2.14 -5.77 11.96
C ILE A 50 -1.88 -7.07 11.21
N LEU A 51 -2.58 -8.14 11.60
CA LEU A 51 -2.44 -9.46 10.95
C LEU A 51 -2.80 -9.40 9.47
N LEU A 52 -3.87 -8.71 9.10
CA LEU A 52 -4.26 -8.53 7.70
C LEU A 52 -3.14 -7.83 6.90
N THR A 53 -2.59 -6.74 7.43
CA THR A 53 -1.50 -6.00 6.77
C THR A 53 -0.25 -6.87 6.65
N ILE A 54 0.12 -7.62 7.69
CA ILE A 54 1.24 -8.57 7.63
C ILE A 54 1.00 -9.65 6.57
N THR A 55 -0.22 -10.20 6.47
CA THR A 55 -0.55 -11.18 5.44
C THR A 55 -0.44 -10.60 4.04
N CYS A 56 -0.83 -9.33 3.83
CA CYS A 56 -0.67 -8.64 2.54
C CYS A 56 0.82 -8.48 2.19
N VAL A 57 1.64 -8.01 3.14
CA VAL A 57 3.08 -7.83 2.95
C VAL A 57 3.78 -9.15 2.65
N ALA A 58 3.54 -10.17 3.48
CA ALA A 58 4.12 -11.48 3.30
C ALA A 58 3.74 -12.08 1.94
N SER A 59 2.47 -11.98 1.55
CA SER A 59 2.00 -12.48 0.26
C SER A 59 2.63 -11.72 -0.91
N CYS A 60 2.72 -10.38 -0.83
CA CYS A 60 3.34 -9.57 -1.88
C CYS A 60 4.81 -9.95 -2.09
N VAL A 61 5.59 -10.09 -1.00
CA VAL A 61 7.01 -10.49 -1.07
C VAL A 61 7.15 -11.90 -1.64
N VAL A 62 6.30 -12.84 -1.22
CA VAL A 62 6.30 -14.21 -1.74
C VAL A 62 5.95 -14.25 -3.23
N PHE A 63 4.95 -13.50 -3.68
CA PHE A 63 4.57 -13.47 -5.09
C PHE A 63 5.63 -12.81 -5.96
N GLU A 64 6.30 -11.77 -5.47
CA GLU A 64 7.42 -11.14 -6.16
C GLU A 64 8.57 -12.13 -6.34
N TRP A 65 9.02 -12.73 -5.23
CA TRP A 65 10.05 -13.74 -5.24
C TRP A 65 9.71 -14.91 -6.17
N ALA A 66 8.48 -15.43 -6.07
CA ALA A 66 8.03 -16.56 -6.88
C ALA A 66 8.01 -16.20 -8.37
N PHE A 67 7.51 -15.01 -8.74
CA PHE A 67 7.47 -14.57 -10.12
C PHE A 67 8.87 -14.40 -10.71
N GLU A 68 9.78 -13.79 -9.97
CA GLU A 68 11.17 -13.60 -10.39
C GLU A 68 11.91 -14.93 -10.53
N LYS A 69 11.66 -15.87 -9.61
CA LYS A 69 12.21 -17.23 -9.67
C LYS A 69 11.74 -17.97 -10.94
N VAL A 70 10.45 -17.86 -11.26
CA VAL A 70 9.86 -18.50 -12.46
C VAL A 70 10.36 -17.85 -13.74
N THR A 71 10.45 -16.52 -13.77
CA THR A 71 10.91 -15.76 -14.95
C THR A 71 12.44 -15.67 -15.07
N LYS A 72 13.19 -16.24 -14.11
CA LYS A 72 14.66 -16.21 -14.03
C LYS A 72 15.24 -14.79 -14.07
N LYS A 73 14.49 -13.82 -13.57
CA LYS A 73 14.94 -12.43 -13.44
C LYS A 73 15.82 -12.28 -12.20
N GLU A 74 16.59 -11.20 -12.16
CA GLU A 74 17.33 -10.82 -10.96
C GLU A 74 16.36 -10.58 -9.81
N ASN A 75 16.78 -10.96 -8.60
CA ASN A 75 15.93 -10.88 -7.42
C ASN A 75 15.84 -9.42 -6.95
N THR A 76 14.68 -8.78 -7.13
CA THR A 76 14.51 -7.36 -6.78
C THR A 76 13.94 -7.14 -5.39
N ILE A 77 13.75 -8.18 -4.57
CA ILE A 77 13.20 -8.07 -3.20
C ILE A 77 13.91 -7.02 -2.32
N THR A 78 15.18 -6.74 -2.59
CA THR A 78 15.97 -5.71 -1.88
C THR A 78 15.50 -4.28 -2.15
N ASP A 79 14.60 -4.07 -3.11
CA ASP A 79 14.04 -2.76 -3.48
C ASP A 79 12.94 -2.28 -2.50
N LEU A 80 12.47 -3.14 -1.59
CA LEU A 80 11.41 -2.88 -0.60
C LEU A 80 10.04 -2.48 -1.17
N SER A 81 9.87 -2.51 -2.49
CA SER A 81 8.67 -2.01 -3.15
C SER A 81 7.48 -2.95 -3.00
N ALA A 82 7.69 -4.26 -2.94
CA ALA A 82 6.62 -5.22 -2.62
C ALA A 82 6.13 -5.04 -1.19
N VAL A 83 7.03 -4.68 -0.26
CA VAL A 83 6.66 -4.38 1.13
C VAL A 83 5.78 -3.13 1.18
N VAL A 84 6.20 -2.03 0.54
CA VAL A 84 5.40 -0.80 0.46
C VAL A 84 4.03 -1.09 -0.18
N THR A 85 4.00 -1.84 -1.28
CA THR A 85 2.75 -2.22 -1.95
C THR A 85 1.83 -3.02 -1.03
N GLY A 86 2.37 -3.99 -0.28
CA GLY A 86 1.62 -4.78 0.68
C GLY A 86 1.08 -3.98 1.86
N ILE A 87 1.87 -3.03 2.39
CA ILE A 87 1.43 -2.13 3.47
C ILE A 87 0.29 -1.24 2.97
N LEU A 88 0.48 -0.60 1.80
CA LEU A 88 -0.52 0.29 1.21
C LEU A 88 -1.80 -0.45 0.85
N LEU A 89 -1.70 -1.68 0.34
CA LEU A 89 -2.86 -2.52 0.09
C LEU A 89 -3.57 -2.84 1.40
N GLY A 90 -2.86 -3.30 2.44
CA GLY A 90 -3.43 -3.62 3.75
C GLY A 90 -4.18 -2.46 4.39
N PHE A 91 -3.65 -1.24 4.29
CA PHE A 91 -4.34 -0.02 4.76
C PHE A 91 -5.59 0.35 3.98
N ASN A 92 -5.75 -0.20 2.78
CA ASN A 92 -6.90 0.06 1.92
C ASN A 92 -8.01 -1.00 2.05
N LEU A 93 -7.76 -2.07 2.80
CA LEU A 93 -8.71 -3.16 3.04
C LEU A 93 -9.40 -3.00 4.40
N PRO A 94 -10.68 -3.40 4.53
CA PRO A 94 -11.34 -3.51 5.83
C PRO A 94 -10.65 -4.54 6.74
N SER A 95 -10.52 -4.25 8.03
CA SER A 95 -9.84 -5.15 8.99
C SER A 95 -10.57 -6.47 9.26
N SER A 96 -11.86 -6.54 8.90
CA SER A 96 -12.72 -7.74 8.98
C SER A 96 -12.55 -8.68 7.78
N LEU A 97 -11.80 -8.28 6.75
CA LEU A 97 -11.67 -9.01 5.51
C LEU A 97 -10.99 -10.37 5.71
N PRO A 98 -11.51 -11.47 5.13
CA PRO A 98 -10.86 -12.77 5.18
C PRO A 98 -9.46 -12.74 4.55
N TYR A 99 -8.46 -13.30 5.25
CA TYR A 99 -7.06 -13.26 4.81
C TYR A 99 -6.83 -13.81 3.39
N TRP A 100 -7.59 -14.83 2.98
CA TRP A 100 -7.47 -15.40 1.64
C TRP A 100 -7.86 -14.42 0.52
N MET A 101 -8.82 -13.53 0.75
CA MET A 101 -9.19 -12.48 -0.22
C MET A 101 -8.07 -11.45 -0.35
N ALA A 102 -7.41 -11.12 0.76
CA ALA A 102 -6.25 -10.22 0.73
C ALA A 102 -5.09 -10.83 -0.06
N VAL A 103 -4.84 -12.14 0.07
CA VAL A 103 -3.83 -12.87 -0.72
C VAL A 103 -4.13 -12.76 -2.23
N ILE A 104 -5.39 -12.89 -2.65
CA ILE A 104 -5.79 -12.72 -4.05
C ILE A 104 -5.49 -11.29 -4.53
N GLY A 105 -5.79 -10.28 -3.71
CA GLY A 105 -5.43 -8.89 -4.01
C GLY A 105 -3.93 -8.69 -4.18
N SER A 106 -3.12 -9.24 -3.26
CA SER A 106 -1.66 -9.21 -3.34
C SER A 106 -1.13 -9.86 -4.62
N PHE A 107 -1.72 -10.97 -5.06
CA PHE A 107 -1.36 -11.61 -6.33
C PHE A 107 -1.61 -10.68 -7.51
N VAL A 108 -2.79 -10.05 -7.57
CA VAL A 108 -3.13 -9.10 -8.64
C VAL A 108 -2.18 -7.90 -8.63
N ALA A 109 -1.91 -7.32 -7.46
CA ALA A 109 -1.00 -6.17 -7.33
C ALA A 109 0.39 -6.51 -7.89
N ILE A 110 1.00 -7.59 -7.41
CA ILE A 110 2.39 -7.91 -7.73
C ILE A 110 2.51 -8.56 -9.09
N VAL A 111 1.78 -9.65 -9.35
CA VAL A 111 1.97 -10.42 -10.57
C VAL A 111 1.40 -9.65 -11.75
N VAL A 112 0.12 -9.26 -11.68
CA VAL A 112 -0.58 -8.70 -12.85
C VAL A 112 -0.17 -7.25 -13.13
N VAL A 113 -0.11 -6.40 -12.10
CA VAL A 113 0.10 -4.95 -12.32
C VAL A 113 1.58 -4.56 -12.32
N LYS A 114 2.39 -5.14 -11.43
CA LYS A 114 3.80 -4.80 -11.34
C LYS A 114 4.68 -5.64 -12.28
N GLN A 115 4.62 -6.97 -12.14
CA GLN A 115 5.64 -7.84 -12.71
C GLN A 115 5.44 -8.17 -14.20
N LEU A 116 4.19 -8.30 -14.68
CA LEU A 116 3.91 -8.46 -16.11
C LEU A 116 4.40 -7.29 -16.97
N PHE A 117 4.49 -6.09 -16.39
CA PHE A 117 4.92 -4.87 -17.09
C PHE A 117 6.43 -4.62 -16.97
N GLY A 118 7.18 -5.50 -16.29
CA GLY A 118 8.63 -5.41 -16.22
C GLY A 118 9.20 -4.94 -14.87
N GLY A 119 8.36 -4.70 -13.86
CA GLY A 119 8.81 -4.36 -12.51
C GLY A 119 8.79 -2.85 -12.21
N ILE A 120 9.59 -2.42 -11.24
CA ILE A 120 9.59 -1.01 -10.78
C ILE A 120 9.87 -0.05 -11.94
N GLY A 121 9.06 1.00 -12.04
CA GLY A 121 9.24 2.09 -13.02
C GLY A 121 8.60 1.81 -14.38
N GLN A 122 8.03 0.61 -14.60
CA GLN A 122 7.26 0.28 -15.80
C GLN A 122 5.77 0.01 -15.51
N ASN A 123 5.36 0.14 -14.24
CA ASN A 123 3.98 -0.03 -13.83
C ASN A 123 3.10 1.07 -14.45
N PHE A 124 2.13 0.69 -15.29
CA PHE A 124 1.20 1.64 -15.91
C PHE A 124 0.23 2.29 -14.90
N ALA A 125 0.00 1.63 -13.75
CA ALA A 125 -0.88 2.09 -12.68
C ALA A 125 -0.31 1.72 -11.30
N ASN A 126 -0.80 2.36 -10.23
CA ASN A 126 -0.43 2.02 -8.86
C ASN A 126 -0.89 0.58 -8.53
N PRO A 127 0.03 -0.35 -8.23
CA PRO A 127 -0.31 -1.75 -7.96
C PRO A 127 -1.29 -1.94 -6.80
N ALA A 128 -1.14 -1.19 -5.70
CA ALA A 128 -1.97 -1.34 -4.51
C ALA A 128 -3.42 -0.91 -4.77
N ILE A 129 -3.61 0.24 -5.42
CA ILE A 129 -4.95 0.77 -5.72
C ILE A 129 -5.64 -0.08 -6.79
N THR A 130 -4.89 -0.55 -7.79
CA THR A 130 -5.45 -1.43 -8.83
C THR A 130 -5.95 -2.74 -8.23
N ALA A 131 -5.19 -3.34 -7.31
CA ALA A 131 -5.66 -4.52 -6.58
C ALA A 131 -6.92 -4.24 -5.74
N ARG A 132 -7.00 -3.08 -5.06
CA ARG A 132 -8.20 -2.67 -4.33
C ARG A 132 -9.43 -2.55 -5.24
N ILE A 133 -9.27 -1.98 -6.44
CA ILE A 133 -10.36 -1.90 -7.43
C ILE A 133 -10.82 -3.31 -7.84
N VAL A 134 -9.89 -4.22 -8.13
CA VAL A 134 -10.22 -5.60 -8.52
C VAL A 134 -10.94 -6.33 -7.39
N LEU A 135 -10.49 -6.18 -6.14
CA LEU A 135 -11.16 -6.74 -4.97
C LEU A 135 -12.55 -6.13 -4.76
N MET A 136 -12.71 -4.82 -4.95
CA MET A 136 -13.99 -4.14 -4.83
C MET A 136 -15.01 -4.61 -5.88
N LEU A 137 -14.55 -4.88 -7.11
CA LEU A 137 -15.40 -5.43 -8.18
C LEU A 137 -15.74 -6.90 -7.96
N SER A 138 -14.81 -7.69 -7.43
CA SER A 138 -15.00 -9.14 -7.25
C SER A 138 -15.74 -9.49 -5.96
N PHE A 139 -15.52 -8.70 -4.90
CA PHE A 139 -15.98 -8.96 -3.54
C PHE A 139 -16.55 -7.68 -2.89
N ALA A 140 -17.55 -7.09 -3.55
CA ALA A 140 -18.13 -5.80 -3.15
C ALA A 140 -18.64 -5.79 -1.69
N THR A 141 -19.36 -6.83 -1.25
CA THR A 141 -19.92 -6.91 0.11
C THR A 141 -18.84 -6.80 1.19
N PRO A 142 -17.86 -7.70 1.30
CA PRO A 142 -16.82 -7.60 2.34
C PRO A 142 -15.89 -6.37 2.16
N MET A 143 -15.82 -5.78 0.97
CA MET A 143 -15.07 -4.53 0.71
C MET A 143 -15.79 -3.26 1.17
N THR A 144 -17.11 -3.34 1.39
CA THR A 144 -17.94 -2.19 1.82
C THR A 144 -18.37 -2.27 3.29
N THR A 145 -18.12 -3.41 3.94
CA THR A 145 -18.40 -3.60 5.37
C THR A 145 -17.20 -3.15 6.21
N TRP A 146 -17.33 -2.01 6.89
CA TRP A 146 -16.29 -1.46 7.77
C TRP A 146 -16.65 -1.71 9.24
N PRO A 147 -15.81 -2.44 9.99
CA PRO A 147 -16.05 -2.62 11.41
C PRO A 147 -15.87 -1.31 12.19
N LEU A 148 -16.63 -1.15 13.29
CA LEU A 148 -16.50 0.00 14.16
C LEU A 148 -15.07 0.13 14.73
N PRO A 149 -14.52 1.36 14.80
CA PRO A 149 -13.31 1.63 15.56
C PRO A 149 -13.56 1.40 17.06
N LYS A 150 -12.53 0.92 17.80
CA LYS A 150 -12.55 0.50 19.23
C LYS A 150 -12.92 -0.98 19.50
N GLN A 151 -12.54 -1.90 18.62
CA GLN A 151 -12.70 -3.35 18.85
C GLN A 151 -11.92 -3.92 20.05
N ILE A 152 -11.02 -3.16 20.68
CA ILE A 152 -10.22 -3.62 21.82
C ILE A 152 -11.09 -3.88 23.08
N LEU A 153 -12.27 -3.25 23.21
CA LEU A 153 -13.14 -3.43 24.37
C LEU A 153 -14.25 -4.48 24.20
N GLU A 154 -14.67 -4.82 22.97
CA GLU A 154 -15.81 -5.72 22.73
C GLU A 154 -15.39 -6.93 21.90
N ALA A 155 -14.96 -7.98 22.60
CA ALA A 155 -14.25 -9.12 22.03
C ALA A 155 -15.11 -10.13 21.24
N SER A 156 -16.38 -9.87 20.93
CA SER A 156 -17.25 -10.93 20.38
C SER A 156 -18.21 -10.56 19.26
N ASP A 157 -18.43 -9.28 18.92
CA ASP A 157 -19.23 -8.93 17.74
C ASP A 157 -18.70 -7.66 17.07
N ALA A 158 -18.29 -7.76 15.81
CA ALA A 158 -17.82 -6.62 15.05
C ALA A 158 -19.04 -5.83 14.58
N VAL A 159 -19.53 -4.92 15.43
CA VAL A 159 -20.59 -3.99 15.05
C VAL A 159 -20.10 -3.19 13.84
N THR A 160 -20.96 -3.02 12.84
CA THR A 160 -20.72 -2.22 11.63
C THR A 160 -21.58 -0.97 11.73
N GLY A 161 -21.00 0.20 11.46
CA GLY A 161 -21.68 1.48 11.57
C GLY A 161 -21.58 2.28 10.27
N PRO A 162 -22.50 3.23 10.08
CA PRO A 162 -22.43 4.13 8.94
C PRO A 162 -21.27 5.10 9.12
N THR A 163 -20.39 5.18 8.12
CA THR A 163 -19.36 6.22 8.10
C THR A 163 -20.00 7.61 8.15
N PRO A 164 -19.35 8.65 8.72
CA PRO A 164 -19.91 10.00 8.76
C PRO A 164 -20.35 10.53 7.39
N LEU A 165 -19.61 10.19 6.33
CA LEU A 165 -19.97 10.51 4.96
C LEU A 165 -21.23 9.76 4.50
N GLY A 166 -21.37 8.49 4.89
CA GLY A 166 -22.58 7.71 4.67
C GLY A 166 -23.82 8.35 5.33
N ILE A 167 -23.69 8.83 6.58
CA ILE A 167 -24.77 9.53 7.30
C ILE A 167 -25.18 10.80 6.56
N MET A 168 -24.21 11.61 6.12
CA MET A 168 -24.50 12.84 5.35
C MET A 168 -25.15 12.54 3.99
N ASN A 169 -24.71 11.48 3.30
CA ASN A 169 -25.29 11.08 2.02
C ASN A 169 -26.74 10.56 2.16
N MET A 170 -27.09 9.98 3.31
CA MET A 170 -28.46 9.55 3.63
C MET A 170 -29.36 10.70 4.11
N GLY A 171 -28.88 11.94 4.11
CA GLY A 171 -29.63 13.12 4.54
C GLY A 171 -29.69 13.31 6.07
N GLY A 172 -28.77 12.69 6.81
CA GLY A 172 -28.69 12.82 8.27
C GLY A 172 -28.39 14.26 8.73
N ASN A 173 -29.01 14.66 9.84
CA ASN A 173 -28.78 15.99 10.43
C ASN A 173 -27.37 16.06 11.05
N ILE A 174 -26.80 17.27 11.13
CA ILE A 174 -25.49 17.52 11.77
C ILE A 174 -25.44 16.98 13.21
N SER A 175 -26.59 16.88 13.87
CA SER A 175 -26.78 16.35 15.22
C SER A 175 -26.54 14.84 15.36
N GLU A 176 -26.62 14.07 14.26
CA GLU A 176 -26.36 12.62 14.23
C GLU A 176 -24.90 12.29 13.92
N LEU A 177 -24.08 13.32 13.66
CA LEU A 177 -22.64 13.13 13.43
C LEU A 177 -21.92 12.84 14.74
N PRO A 178 -20.88 11.98 14.72
CA PRO A 178 -19.98 11.80 15.84
C PRO A 178 -19.34 13.12 16.29
N SER A 179 -18.85 13.16 17.53
CA SER A 179 -18.14 14.33 18.07
C SER A 179 -17.00 14.75 17.14
N LYS A 180 -16.75 16.06 17.01
CA LYS A 180 -15.66 16.60 16.16
C LYS A 180 -14.29 16.05 16.55
N ILE A 181 -14.09 15.75 17.83
CA ILE A 181 -12.85 15.15 18.35
C ILE A 181 -12.75 13.69 17.93
N ASP A 182 -13.87 12.95 17.94
CA ASP A 182 -13.89 11.56 17.45
C ASP A 182 -13.67 11.50 15.93
N MET A 183 -14.24 12.45 15.18
CA MET A 183 -13.94 12.61 13.75
C MET A 183 -12.47 12.97 13.49
N PHE A 184 -11.90 13.89 14.28
CA PHE A 184 -10.50 14.28 14.14
C PHE A 184 -9.53 13.15 14.46
N LEU A 185 -9.84 12.35 15.49
CA LEU A 185 -9.03 11.20 15.90
C LEU A 185 -9.31 9.93 15.10
N GLY A 186 -10.30 9.96 14.19
CA GLY A 186 -10.66 8.81 13.35
C GLY A 186 -11.41 7.70 14.09
N PHE A 187 -12.00 7.99 15.25
CA PHE A 187 -12.88 7.07 15.98
C PHE A 187 -14.31 7.11 15.43
N THR A 188 -14.45 7.13 14.12
CA THR A 188 -15.75 7.16 13.44
C THR A 188 -15.86 6.00 12.48
N GLY A 189 -16.85 5.16 12.70
CA GLY A 189 -17.23 4.03 11.87
C GLY A 189 -18.43 3.34 12.47
#